data_AF-A0A2H0MY14-F1
#
_entry.id   AF-A0A2H0MY14-F1
#
_cell.length_a   1.000
_cell.length_b   1.000
_cell.length_c   1.000
_cell.angle_alpha   90.00
_cell.angle_beta   90.00
_cell.angle_gamma   90.00
#
_symmetry.space_group_name_H-M   'P 1'
#
loop_
_entity.id
_entity.type
_entity.pdbx_description
1 polymer ?
#
loop_
_entity_poly.entity_id
_entity_poly.type
_entity_poly.pdbx_seq_one_letter_code
_entity_poly.pdbx_strand_id
1 'polypeptide(L)' 'MNDPTLTIIACPQCGVKNRIRSLRGEQIPVCAKCKGHLMTEKENESHLKYQASLKNFQGLPDLGLRFDKD' A
#
# COMPACT_ATOMS: atom_id res chain seq x y z
N MET A 1 -2.38 -12.80 -12.57
CA MET A 1 -3.38 -11.81 -12.09
C MET A 1 -2.71 -10.96 -11.01
N ASN A 2 -2.06 -9.85 -11.39
CA ASN A 2 -1.49 -8.88 -10.45
C ASN A 2 -2.44 -7.70 -10.39
N ASP A 3 -3.21 -7.60 -9.31
CA ASP A 3 -4.08 -6.44 -9.05
C ASP A 3 -3.20 -5.33 -8.47
N PRO A 4 -2.93 -4.23 -9.19
CA PRO A 4 -1.99 -3.19 -8.74
C PRO A 4 -2.50 -2.40 -7.54
N THR A 5 -3.70 -2.69 -7.04
CA THR A 5 -4.33 -2.00 -5.90
C THR A 5 -4.21 -2.76 -4.58
N LEU A 6 -3.52 -3.91 -4.55
CA LEU A 6 -3.46 -4.76 -3.36
C LEU A 6 -2.33 -4.30 -2.42
N THR A 7 -2.70 -3.75 -1.26
CA THR A 7 -1.75 -3.33 -0.22
C THR A 7 -1.67 -4.39 0.88
N ILE A 8 -0.46 -4.73 1.34
CA ILE A 8 -0.27 -5.66 2.46
C ILE A 8 0.19 -4.88 3.68
N ILE A 9 -0.58 -4.96 4.76
CA ILE A 9 -0.30 -4.24 6.01
C ILE A 9 -0.24 -5.23 7.17
N ALA A 10 0.87 -5.21 7.89
CA ALA A 10 1.03 -6.01 9.10
C ALA A 10 0.24 -5.36 10.25
N CYS A 11 -0.54 -6.17 10.97
CA CYS A 11 -1.25 -5.66 12.14
C CYS A 11 -0.27 -5.35 13.27
N PRO A 12 -0.29 -4.14 13.86
CA PRO A 12 0.61 -3.79 14.96
C PRO A 12 0.31 -4.56 16.25
N GLN A 13 -0.91 -5.08 16.41
CA GLN A 13 -1.31 -5.83 17.60
C GLN A 13 -1.02 -7.33 17.52
N CYS A 14 -1.31 -7.97 16.38
CA CYS A 14 -1.23 -9.43 16.25
C CYS A 14 -0.23 -9.93 15.21
N GLY A 15 0.45 -9.05 14.48
CA GLY A 15 1.48 -9.38 13.49
C GLY A 15 0.98 -10.01 12.19
N VAL A 16 -0.33 -10.28 12.07
CA VAL A 16 -0.89 -10.87 10.84
C VAL A 16 -0.77 -9.90 9.67
N LYS A 17 -0.32 -10.39 8.52
CA LYS A 17 -0.26 -9.65 7.26
C LYS A 17 -1.65 -9.61 6.62
N ASN A 18 -2.33 -8.47 6.71
CA ASN A 18 -3.66 -8.26 6.14
C ASN A 18 -3.53 -7.76 4.70
N ARG A 19 -4.25 -8.39 3.79
CA ARG A 19 -4.31 -8.01 2.36
C ARG A 19 -5.51 -7.12 2.13
N ILE A 20 -5.29 -5.86 1.79
CA ILE A 20 -6.31 -4.84 1.60
C ILE A 20 -6.47 -4.57 0.10
N ARG A 21 -7.66 -4.82 -0.44
CA ARG A 21 -7.94 -4.69 -1.89
C ARG A 21 -8.31 -3.27 -2.32
N SER A 22 -8.91 -2.50 -1.41
CA SER A 22 -9.36 -1.13 -1.66
C SER A 22 -9.28 -0.36 -0.36
N LEU A 23 -8.36 0.60 -0.28
CA LEU A 23 -8.35 1.62 0.75
C LEU A 23 -9.35 2.69 0.31
N ARG A 24 -10.50 2.79 0.99
CA ARG A 24 -11.43 3.90 0.79
C ARG A 24 -11.09 4.97 1.82
N GLY A 25 -10.94 6.23 1.39
CA GLY A 25 -10.40 7.28 2.24
C GLY A 25 -11.17 7.55 3.53
N GLU A 26 -12.45 7.21 3.58
CA GLU A 26 -13.30 7.37 4.76
C GLU A 26 -13.19 6.23 5.78
N GLN A 27 -12.57 5.09 5.46
CA GLN A 27 -12.56 3.92 6.34
C GLN A 27 -11.15 3.45 6.64
N ILE A 28 -10.81 3.44 7.93
CA ILE A 28 -9.57 2.88 8.44
C ILE A 28 -9.66 1.35 8.38
N PRO A 29 -8.70 0.67 7.73
CA PRO A 29 -8.75 -0.78 7.63
C PRO A 29 -8.51 -1.43 9.00
N VAL A 30 -9.28 -2.48 9.28
CA VAL A 30 -9.20 -3.26 10.51
C VAL A 30 -8.58 -4.63 10.25
N CYS A 31 -7.93 -5.19 11.26
CA CYS A 31 -7.37 -6.52 11.17
C CYS A 31 -8.46 -7.59 11.13
N ALA A 32 -8.37 -8.53 10.19
CA ALA A 32 -9.32 -9.64 10.10
C ALA A 32 -9.27 -10.60 11.31
N LYS A 33 -8.13 -10.66 12.03
CA LYS A 33 -7.93 -11.55 13.17
C LYS A 33 -8.34 -10.91 14.51
N CYS A 34 -7.72 -9.78 14.86
CA CYS A 34 -7.95 -9.13 16.17
C CYS A 34 -8.92 -7.95 16.12
N LYS A 35 -9.41 -7.56 14.94
CA LYS A 35 -10.29 -6.39 14.70
C LYS A 35 -9.71 -5.03 15.12
N GLY A 36 -8.45 -4.98 15.55
CA GLY A 36 -7.74 -3.73 15.81
C GLY A 36 -7.51 -2.92 14.54
N HIS A 37 -7.44 -1.60 14.68
CA HIS A 37 -7.06 -0.69 13.60
C HIS A 37 -5.64 -1.01 13.12
N LEU A 38 -5.45 -1.10 11.80
CA LEU A 38 -4.14 -1.41 11.22
C LEU A 38 -3.23 -0.19 11.13
N MET A 39 -3.81 1.01 11.18
CA MET A 39 -3.12 2.28 11.04
C MET A 39 -3.93 3.40 11.70
N THR A 40 -3.28 4.53 11.90
CA THR A 40 -3.92 5.79 12.32
C THR A 40 -4.53 6.54 11.13
N GLU A 41 -5.37 7.54 11.41
CA GLU A 41 -5.95 8.42 10.37
C GLU A 41 -4.87 9.11 9.53
N LYS A 42 -3.81 9.64 10.17
CA LYS A 42 -2.69 10.30 9.48
C LYS A 42 -1.95 9.36 8.52
N GLU A 43 -1.72 8.12 8.95
CA GLU A 43 -1.09 7.10 8.11
C GLU A 43 -1.99 6.72 6.93
N ASN A 44 -3.31 6.60 7.16
CA ASN A 44 -4.28 6.34 6.09
C ASN A 44 -4.25 7.44 5.03
N GLU A 45 -4.34 8.70 5.43
CA GLU A 45 -4.23 9.85 4.52
C GLU A 45 -2.92 9.87 3.74
N SER A 46 -1.81 9.60 4.42
CA SER A 46 -0.49 9.57 3.79
C SER A 46 -0.42 8.46 2.74
N HIS A 47 -1.00 7.29 3.04
CA HIS A 47 -1.05 6.15 2.14
C HIS A 47 -1.91 6.42 0.90
N LEU A 48 -3.05 7.12 1.07
CA LEU A 48 -3.91 7.54 -0.04
C LEU A 48 -3.20 8.52 -0.97
N LYS A 49 -2.53 9.54 -0.40
CA LYS A 49 -1.74 10.52 -1.16
C LYS A 49 -0.62 9.82 -1.93
N TYR A 50 0.10 8.92 -1.28
CA TYR A 50 1.16 8.13 -1.92
C TYR A 50 0.63 7.29 -3.09
N GLN A 51 -0.47 6.56 -2.88
CA GLN A 51 -1.08 5.74 -3.93
C GLN A 51 -1.60 6.59 -5.10
N ALA A 52 -2.14 7.79 -4.84
CA ALA A 52 -2.53 8.74 -5.88
C ALA A 52 -1.31 9.23 -6.67
N SER A 53 -0.22 9.59 -5.99
CA SER A 53 1.02 10.02 -6.63
C SER A 53 1.65 8.93 -7.50
N LEU A 54 1.61 7.66 -7.08
CA LEU A 54 2.16 6.55 -7.88
C LEU A 54 1.50 6.41 -9.26
N LYS A 55 0.20 6.72 -9.38
CA LYS A 55 -0.48 6.70 -10.69
C LYS A 55 0.14 7.67 -11.69
N ASN A 56 0.69 8.78 -11.22
CA ASN A 56 1.36 9.76 -12.09
C ASN A 56 2.67 9.23 -12.68
N PHE A 57 3.31 8.26 -12.01
CA PHE A 57 4.58 7.67 -12.45
C PHE A 57 4.41 6.34 -13.20
N GLN A 58 3.18 5.85 -13.37
CA GLN A 58 2.91 4.55 -13.99
C GLN A 58 3.34 4.50 -15.48
N GLY A 59 3.46 5.65 -16.15
CA GLY A 59 3.86 5.77 -17.55
C GLY A 59 5.34 6.07 -17.78
N LEU A 60 6.19 6.06 -16.74
CA LEU A 60 7.62 6.30 -16.93
C LEU A 60 8.24 5.11 -17.68
N PRO A 61 8.93 5.33 -18.82
CA PRO A 61 9.64 4.26 -19.49
C PRO A 61 10.76 3.74 -18.58
N ASP A 62 10.92 2.41 -18.51
CA ASP A 62 12.09 1.81 -17.88
C ASP A 62 13.31 2.15 -18.75
N LEU A 63 14.11 3.12 -18.29
CA LEU A 63 15.24 3.66 -19.06
C LEU A 63 16.36 2.66 -19.27
N GLY A 64 16.28 1.44 -18.72
CA GLY A 64 17.15 0.32 -19.09
C GLY A 64 18.64 0.55 -18.85
N LEU A 65 19.02 1.65 -18.19
CA LEU A 65 20.39 1.99 -17.80
C LEU A 65 20.80 1.10 -16.63
N ARG A 66 20.99 -0.19 -16.91
CA ARG A 66 21.78 -1.07 -16.08
C ARG A 66 23.23 -0.73 -16.42
N PHE A 67 23.90 -0.03 -15.51
CA PHE A 67 25.34 0.08 -15.58
C PHE A 67 25.90 -1.33 -15.35
N ASP A 68 26.24 -2.01 -16.44
CA ASP A 68 27.05 -3.22 -16.36
C ASP A 68 28.37 -2.83 -15.68
N LYS A 69 28.70 -3.57 -14.62
CA LYS A 69 29.92 -3.36 -13.86
C LYS A 69 30.99 -4.24 -14.49
N ASP A 70 31.88 -3.63 -15.28
CA ASP A 70 33.11 -4.25 -15.80
C ASP A 70 33.99 -4.81 -14.66
#